data_AF-A0A953UNP4-F1
#
_entry.id   AF-A0A953UNP4-F1
#
_cell.length_a   1.000
_cell.length_b   1.000
_cell.length_c   1.000
_cell.angle_alpha   90.00
_cell.angle_beta   90.00
_cell.angle_gamma   90.00
#
_symmetry.space_group_name_H-M   'P 1'
#
loop_
_entity.id
_entity.type
_entity.pdbx_description
1 polymer ?
#
loop_
_entity_poly.entity_id
_entity_poly.type
_entity_poly.pdbx_seq_one_letter_code
_entity_poly.pdbx_strand_id
1 'polypeptide(L)'
;MRRRQAAFIFAVLCFTVACSPRDFLTRRLATDLIAGSETFKTTQLFWLRTGVISNKDYTSPEYLVLRRHGWITGTGAACSADLGPAPCWDVVITPLGVDALREWVAATAATSQYISVPVAQRELLGLSGIRKNGNFADVDFQWRWAAVNEVGAALYAKGTEYNSTVGFVRYDDGWRVIESGPLRSSQGLNDALKNAEPVQ
;
A
#
# COMPACT_ATOMS: atom_id res chain seq x y z
N MET A 1 -26.12 44.91 36.46
CA MET A 1 -25.91 44.64 35.01
C MET A 1 -24.76 43.66 34.72
N ARG A 2 -23.61 43.70 35.43
CA ARG A 2 -22.45 42.80 35.21
C ARG A 2 -22.73 41.28 35.28
N ARG A 3 -23.62 40.80 36.17
CA ARG A 3 -23.98 39.37 36.27
C ARG A 3 -24.74 38.81 35.06
N ARG A 4 -25.52 39.65 34.35
CA ARG A 4 -26.26 39.23 33.15
C ARG A 4 -25.35 39.10 31.92
N GLN A 5 -24.29 39.92 31.85
CA GLN A 5 -23.26 39.83 30.80
C GLN A 5 -22.39 38.58 30.95
N ALA A 6 -22.02 38.21 32.18
CA ALA A 6 -21.25 36.98 32.44
C ALA A 6 -22.01 35.70 32.03
N ALA A 7 -23.33 35.65 32.29
CA ALA A 7 -24.18 34.52 31.89
C ALA A 7 -24.30 34.39 30.36
N PHE A 8 -24.36 35.51 29.64
CA PHE A 8 -24.41 35.51 28.17
C PHE A 8 -23.10 35.02 27.54
N ILE A 9 -21.95 35.42 28.09
CA ILE A 9 -20.64 34.97 27.60
C ILE A 9 -20.45 33.46 27.83
N PHE A 10 -20.88 32.96 29.00
CA PHE A 10 -20.80 31.52 29.30
C PHE A 10 -21.74 30.69 28.41
N ALA A 11 -22.94 31.19 28.12
CA ALA A 11 -23.87 30.54 27.20
C ALA A 11 -23.30 30.48 25.76
N VAL A 12 -22.72 31.58 25.26
CA VAL A 12 -22.10 31.63 23.92
C VAL A 12 -20.88 30.69 23.84
N LEU A 13 -20.05 30.62 24.88
CA LEU A 13 -18.93 29.67 24.93
C LEU A 13 -19.42 28.21 24.96
N CYS A 14 -20.46 27.87 25.72
CA CYS A 14 -21.03 26.51 25.76
C CYS A 14 -21.67 26.07 24.43
N PHE A 15 -22.22 26.99 23.63
CA PHE A 15 -22.76 26.66 22.30
C PHE A 15 -21.69 26.39 21.25
N THR A 16 -20.44 26.81 21.47
CA THR A 16 -19.33 26.56 20.53
C THR A 16 -18.62 25.21 20.73
N VAL A 17 -18.93 24.47 21.81
CA VAL A 17 -18.22 23.22 22.18
C VAL A 17 -18.91 21.95 21.66
N ALA A 18 -20.08 22.06 21.00
CA ALA A 18 -20.88 20.88 20.62
C ALA A 18 -20.64 20.35 19.20
N CYS A 19 -19.77 20.97 18.40
CA CYS A 19 -19.34 20.38 17.12
C CYS A 19 -18.02 19.66 17.33
N SER A 20 -18.09 18.39 17.75
CA SER A 20 -16.92 17.52 17.73
C SER A 20 -16.43 17.43 16.27
N PRO A 21 -15.15 17.67 15.97
CA PRO A 21 -14.60 17.50 14.63
C PRO A 21 -14.79 16.07 14.07
N ARG A 22 -15.11 15.11 14.94
CA ARG A 22 -15.37 13.70 14.59
C ARG A 22 -16.77 13.45 14.05
N ASP A 23 -17.74 14.33 14.26
CA ASP A 23 -19.10 14.14 13.74
C ASP A 23 -19.19 14.42 12.24
N PHE A 24 -18.31 15.30 11.74
CA PHE A 24 -18.22 15.64 10.34
C PHE A 24 -17.06 14.90 9.69
N LEU A 25 -17.35 14.06 8.70
CA LEU A 25 -16.31 13.53 7.82
C LEU A 25 -15.72 14.69 6.99
N THR A 26 -14.60 15.23 7.47
CA THR A 26 -13.80 16.23 6.77
C THR A 26 -12.77 15.55 5.89
N ARG A 27 -12.23 16.27 4.88
CA ARG A 27 -11.14 15.74 4.04
C ARG A 27 -9.93 15.34 4.88
N ARG A 28 -9.59 16.14 5.91
CA ARG A 28 -8.49 15.83 6.82
C ARG A 28 -8.73 14.54 7.59
N LEU A 29 -9.90 14.39 8.23
CA LEU A 29 -10.24 13.16 8.96
C LEU A 29 -10.24 11.94 8.05
N ALA A 30 -10.83 12.04 6.85
CA ALA A 30 -10.82 10.94 5.89
C ALA A 30 -9.40 10.56 5.43
N THR A 31 -8.53 11.56 5.21
CA THR A 31 -7.12 11.35 4.88
C THR A 31 -6.40 10.61 6.00
N ASP A 32 -6.56 11.09 7.24
CA ASP A 32 -5.91 10.50 8.42
C ASP A 32 -6.38 9.05 8.65
N LEU A 33 -7.66 8.75 8.45
CA LEU A 33 -8.21 7.41 8.59
C LEU A 33 -7.75 6.45 7.48
N ILE A 34 -7.66 6.90 6.22
CA ILE A 34 -7.18 6.08 5.11
C ILE A 34 -5.67 5.83 5.24
N ALA A 35 -4.87 6.88 5.42
CA ALA A 35 -3.42 6.78 5.56
C ALA A 35 -3.01 6.04 6.84
N GLY A 36 -3.83 6.14 7.89
CA GLY A 36 -3.65 5.43 9.16
C GLY A 36 -4.06 3.95 9.13
N SER A 37 -4.68 3.47 8.04
CA SER A 37 -5.08 2.06 7.91
C SER A 37 -3.86 1.13 7.80
N GLU A 38 -4.02 -0.11 8.24
CA GLU A 38 -2.94 -1.10 8.17
C GLU A 38 -2.54 -1.40 6.72
N THR A 39 -3.46 -1.25 5.77
CA THR A 39 -3.18 -1.48 4.35
C THR A 39 -2.25 -0.42 3.73
N PHE A 40 -2.24 0.80 4.27
CA PHE A 40 -1.27 1.84 3.89
C PHE A 40 0.05 1.72 4.65
N LYS A 41 0.02 1.22 5.89
CA LYS A 41 1.25 0.97 6.67
C LYS A 41 2.01 -0.28 6.23
N THR A 42 1.33 -1.28 5.70
CA THR A 42 1.95 -2.54 5.28
C THR A 42 2.89 -2.32 4.09
N THR A 43 4.13 -2.80 4.23
CA THR A 43 5.12 -2.77 3.16
C THR A 43 4.91 -3.96 2.22
N GLN A 44 4.89 -3.69 0.92
CA GLN A 44 4.87 -4.70 -0.12
C GLN A 44 6.23 -5.40 -0.16
N LEU A 45 6.19 -6.74 -0.15
CA LEU A 45 7.37 -7.58 -0.24
C LEU A 45 7.51 -8.11 -1.67
N PHE A 46 8.75 -8.22 -2.13
CA PHE A 46 9.17 -8.95 -3.29
C PHE A 46 9.99 -10.16 -2.84
N TRP A 47 9.68 -11.32 -3.39
CA TRP A 47 10.34 -12.58 -3.05
C TRP A 47 11.30 -12.96 -4.16
N LEU A 48 12.59 -12.70 -3.94
CA LEU A 48 13.64 -13.12 -4.86
C LEU A 48 13.98 -14.58 -4.61
N ARG A 49 13.71 -15.44 -5.59
CA ARG A 49 14.13 -16.85 -5.59
C ARG A 49 15.49 -17.00 -6.29
N THR A 50 16.45 -17.60 -5.60
CA THR A 50 17.76 -17.98 -6.12
C THR A 50 17.86 -19.50 -6.33
N GLY A 51 18.90 -19.96 -7.01
CA GLY A 51 19.05 -21.36 -7.40
C GLY A 51 18.26 -21.69 -8.67
N VAL A 52 18.00 -22.98 -8.89
CA VAL A 52 17.31 -23.46 -10.09
C VAL A 52 15.84 -23.06 -10.07
N ILE A 53 15.42 -22.29 -11.08
CA ILE A 53 14.04 -21.84 -11.28
C ILE A 53 13.56 -22.13 -12.72
N SER A 54 12.24 -22.10 -12.92
CA SER A 54 11.64 -22.33 -14.22
C SER A 54 11.90 -21.17 -15.19
N ASN A 55 11.84 -21.42 -16.50
CA ASN A 55 11.90 -20.35 -17.50
C ASN A 55 10.80 -19.29 -17.30
N LYS A 56 9.62 -19.71 -16.85
CA LYS A 56 8.49 -18.80 -16.61
C LYS A 56 8.84 -17.77 -15.53
N ASP A 57 9.43 -18.22 -14.43
CA ASP A 57 9.81 -17.33 -13.33
C ASP A 57 10.98 -16.43 -13.73
N TYR A 58 11.98 -16.99 -14.42
CA TYR A 58 13.16 -16.23 -14.85
C TYR A 58 12.85 -15.14 -15.90
N THR A 59 11.78 -15.32 -16.69
CA THR A 59 11.33 -14.35 -17.70
C THR A 59 10.25 -13.40 -17.20
N SER A 60 9.90 -13.44 -15.90
CA SER A 60 8.98 -12.50 -15.28
C SER A 60 9.49 -11.05 -15.37
N PRO A 61 8.59 -10.05 -15.45
CA PRO A 61 8.97 -8.64 -15.53
C PRO A 61 9.95 -8.22 -14.43
N GLU A 62 9.73 -8.70 -13.20
CA GLU A 62 10.56 -8.39 -12.04
C GLU A 62 11.99 -8.91 -12.24
N TYR A 63 12.17 -10.18 -12.63
CA TYR A 63 13.50 -10.75 -12.88
C TYR A 63 14.21 -10.08 -14.04
N LEU A 64 13.47 -9.68 -15.09
CA LEU A 64 14.05 -8.92 -16.20
C LEU A 64 14.58 -7.55 -15.76
N VAL A 65 13.89 -6.87 -14.84
CA VAL A 65 14.37 -5.63 -14.23
C VAL A 65 15.64 -5.89 -13.44
N LEU A 66 15.65 -6.86 -12.53
CA LEU A 66 16.85 -7.18 -11.72
C LEU A 66 18.06 -7.55 -12.60
N ARG A 67 17.83 -8.30 -13.69
CA ARG A 67 18.86 -8.65 -14.66
C ARG A 67 19.37 -7.43 -15.43
N ARG A 68 18.47 -6.53 -15.84
CA ARG A 68 18.85 -5.27 -16.53
C ARG A 68 19.70 -4.36 -15.64
N HIS A 69 19.45 -4.37 -14.33
CA HIS A 69 20.26 -3.69 -13.33
C HIS A 69 21.56 -4.45 -12.97
N GLY A 70 21.74 -5.65 -13.52
CA GLY A 70 22.93 -6.46 -13.26
C GLY A 70 22.98 -7.07 -11.86
N TRP A 71 21.89 -7.07 -11.10
CA TRP A 71 21.83 -7.61 -9.74
C TRP A 71 21.73 -9.13 -9.69
N ILE A 72 21.17 -9.75 -10.72
CA ILE A 72 21.11 -11.21 -10.85
C ILE A 72 21.63 -11.64 -12.21
N THR A 73 22.12 -12.88 -12.26
CA THR A 73 22.45 -13.58 -13.50
C THR A 73 21.89 -14.99 -13.45
N GLY A 74 21.64 -15.58 -14.62
CA GLY A 74 21.13 -16.94 -14.76
C GLY A 74 21.97 -17.74 -15.73
N THR A 75 22.36 -18.95 -15.34
CA THR A 75 23.02 -19.93 -16.22
C THR A 75 22.08 -21.09 -16.50
N GLY A 76 22.22 -21.74 -17.66
CA GLY A 76 21.38 -22.88 -18.00
C GLY A 76 21.63 -24.04 -17.04
N ALA A 77 20.55 -24.61 -16.49
CA ALA A 77 20.60 -25.71 -15.53
C ALA A 77 19.59 -26.80 -15.86
N ALA A 78 19.82 -28.01 -15.33
CA ALA A 78 18.86 -29.10 -15.44
C ALA A 78 17.61 -28.80 -14.59
N CYS A 79 16.42 -28.96 -15.17
CA CYS A 79 15.17 -28.83 -14.42
C CYS A 79 15.00 -29.99 -13.45
N SER A 80 14.58 -29.70 -12.22
CA SER A 80 14.02 -30.71 -11.33
C SER A 80 12.61 -31.09 -11.80
N ALA A 81 12.11 -32.26 -11.38
CA ALA A 81 10.79 -32.76 -11.75
C ALA A 81 9.65 -31.77 -11.38
N ASP A 82 9.86 -30.94 -10.35
CA ASP A 82 8.86 -30.01 -9.82
C ASP A 82 8.79 -28.66 -10.56
N LEU A 83 9.80 -28.33 -11.39
CA LEU A 83 9.92 -27.01 -12.04
C LEU A 83 9.33 -26.95 -13.45
N GLY A 84 8.91 -28.10 -14.00
CA GLY A 84 8.33 -28.21 -15.33
C GLY A 84 9.35 -28.49 -16.43
N PRO A 85 8.95 -28.35 -17.71
CA PRO A 85 9.82 -28.65 -18.84
C PRO A 85 10.95 -27.62 -18.97
N ALA A 86 12.07 -28.07 -19.53
CA ALA A 86 13.20 -27.21 -19.88
C ALA A 86 12.80 -26.03 -20.79
N PRO A 87 13.49 -24.87 -20.72
CA PRO A 87 14.73 -24.63 -19.96
C PRO A 87 14.52 -24.23 -18.49
N CYS A 88 15.52 -24.50 -17.66
CA CYS A 88 15.63 -23.98 -16.29
C CYS A 88 16.91 -23.18 -16.13
N TRP A 89 16.89 -22.25 -15.17
CA TRP A 89 17.96 -21.29 -14.94
C TRP A 89 18.43 -21.38 -13.50
N ASP A 90 19.72 -21.53 -13.29
CA ASP A 90 20.33 -21.36 -11.98
C ASP A 90 20.63 -19.89 -11.75
N VAL A 91 19.83 -19.26 -10.89
CA VAL A 91 19.90 -17.82 -10.62
C VAL A 91 20.77 -17.53 -9.42
N VAL A 92 21.79 -16.71 -9.65
CA VAL A 92 22.71 -16.25 -8.60
C VAL A 92 22.72 -14.73 -8.53
N ILE A 93 22.90 -14.22 -7.32
CA ILE A 93 23.05 -12.78 -7.06
C ILE A 93 24.49 -12.39 -7.43
N THR A 94 24.64 -11.35 -8.24
CA THR A 94 25.96 -10.81 -8.62
C THR A 94 26.55 -10.00 -7.46
N PRO A 95 27.85 -9.66 -7.48
CA PRO A 95 28.41 -8.73 -6.49
C PRO A 95 27.64 -7.40 -6.39
N LEU A 96 27.20 -6.84 -7.53
CA LEU A 96 26.36 -5.64 -7.57
C LEU A 96 25.01 -5.85 -6.89
N GLY A 97 24.39 -7.03 -7.09
CA GLY A 97 23.14 -7.38 -6.42
C GLY A 97 23.31 -7.61 -4.92
N VAL A 98 24.44 -8.15 -4.49
CA VAL A 98 24.75 -8.33 -3.06
C VAL A 98 24.84 -6.96 -2.37
N ASP A 99 25.38 -5.95 -3.03
CA ASP A 99 25.42 -4.59 -2.47
C ASP A 99 24.00 -4.00 -2.34
N ALA A 100 23.16 -4.15 -3.36
CA ALA A 100 21.78 -3.67 -3.34
C ALA A 100 20.87 -4.43 -2.35
N LEU A 101 21.15 -5.73 -2.12
CA LEU A 101 20.31 -6.62 -1.32
C LEU A 101 20.91 -6.95 0.05
N ARG A 102 22.04 -6.31 0.43
CA ARG A 102 22.88 -6.70 1.56
C ARG A 102 22.10 -6.90 2.86
N GLU A 103 21.20 -5.97 3.14
CA GLU A 103 20.37 -5.95 4.36
C GLU A 103 19.49 -7.19 4.48
N TRP A 104 18.96 -7.70 3.37
CA TRP A 104 18.01 -8.82 3.36
C TRP A 104 18.67 -10.17 3.07
N VAL A 105 19.76 -10.17 2.31
CA VAL A 105 20.58 -11.37 2.11
C VAL A 105 21.13 -11.84 3.45
N ALA A 106 21.69 -10.93 4.27
CA ALA A 106 22.21 -11.29 5.59
C ALA A 106 21.13 -11.86 6.54
N ALA A 107 19.89 -11.34 6.45
CA ALA A 107 18.76 -11.83 7.24
C ALA A 107 18.26 -13.23 6.81
N THR A 108 18.56 -13.64 5.56
CA THR A 108 17.99 -14.85 4.95
C THR A 108 19.04 -15.94 4.63
N ALA A 109 20.34 -15.61 4.76
CA ALA A 109 21.48 -16.41 4.32
C ALA A 109 21.66 -17.79 4.99
N ALA A 110 20.81 -18.18 5.95
CA ALA A 110 21.01 -19.42 6.69
C ALA A 110 20.23 -20.63 6.18
N THR A 111 19.06 -20.47 5.52
CA THR A 111 18.15 -21.62 5.33
C THR A 111 17.18 -21.56 4.13
N SER A 112 17.12 -20.50 3.34
CA SER A 112 16.09 -20.35 2.30
C SER A 112 16.64 -19.84 0.96
N GLN A 113 16.17 -20.45 -0.14
CA GLN A 113 16.36 -19.96 -1.51
C GLN A 113 15.54 -18.69 -1.82
N TYR A 114 14.68 -18.26 -0.90
CA TYR A 114 13.84 -17.07 -1.04
C TYR A 114 14.35 -15.96 -0.15
N ILE A 115 14.63 -14.81 -0.73
CA ILE A 115 14.99 -13.57 -0.02
C ILE A 115 13.78 -12.64 -0.07
N SER A 116 13.30 -12.22 1.10
CA SER A 116 12.22 -11.25 1.23
C SER A 116 12.76 -9.84 1.20
N VAL A 117 12.36 -9.06 0.22
CA VAL A 117 12.78 -7.67 0.04
C VAL A 117 11.56 -6.76 0.19
N PRO A 118 11.48 -5.88 1.19
CA PRO A 118 10.51 -4.79 1.19
C PRO A 118 10.79 -3.91 -0.03
N VAL A 119 9.79 -3.59 -0.85
CA VAL A 119 10.01 -2.88 -2.13
C VAL A 119 9.19 -1.61 -2.24
N ALA A 120 7.96 -1.60 -1.74
CA ALA A 120 7.11 -0.42 -1.83
C ALA A 120 6.13 -0.32 -0.67
N GLN A 121 5.66 0.89 -0.39
CA GLN A 121 4.55 1.15 0.51
C GLN A 121 3.51 1.99 -0.23
N ARG A 122 2.23 1.90 0.16
CA ARG A 122 1.21 2.77 -0.43
C ARG A 122 1.36 4.17 0.13
N GLU A 123 1.38 5.15 -0.75
CA GLU A 123 1.41 6.57 -0.41
C GLU A 123 0.09 7.20 -0.86
N LEU A 124 -0.61 7.84 0.08
CA LEU A 124 -1.83 8.58 -0.19
C LEU A 124 -1.46 9.97 -0.73
N LEU A 125 -1.88 10.29 -1.95
CA LEU A 125 -1.58 11.56 -2.60
C LEU A 125 -2.60 12.64 -2.24
N GLY A 126 -3.87 12.25 -2.17
CA GLY A 126 -4.94 13.16 -1.81
C GLY A 126 -6.33 12.57 -1.98
N LEU A 127 -7.33 13.32 -1.54
CA LEU A 127 -8.74 13.00 -1.74
C LEU A 127 -9.30 13.83 -2.90
N SER A 128 -9.99 13.20 -3.83
CA SER A 128 -10.68 13.88 -4.92
C SER A 128 -12.10 14.28 -4.52
N GLY A 129 -12.83 13.41 -3.81
CA GLY A 129 -14.24 13.62 -3.47
C GLY A 129 -14.73 12.92 -2.20
N ILE A 130 -15.81 13.44 -1.62
CA ILE A 130 -16.55 12.79 -0.54
C ILE A 130 -18.05 12.90 -0.85
N ARG A 131 -18.73 11.76 -0.99
CA ARG A 131 -20.18 11.65 -1.23
C ARG A 131 -20.84 11.08 0.02
N LYS A 132 -21.67 11.87 0.71
CA LYS A 132 -22.31 11.46 1.96
C LYS A 132 -23.73 10.99 1.73
N ASN A 133 -24.10 9.89 2.39
CA ASN A 133 -25.45 9.34 2.39
C ASN A 133 -25.83 8.87 3.82
N GLY A 134 -26.41 9.76 4.61
CA GLY A 134 -26.80 9.48 5.99
C GLY A 134 -25.61 9.11 6.88
N ASN A 135 -25.59 7.87 7.38
CA ASN A 135 -24.50 7.33 8.21
C ASN A 135 -23.39 6.66 7.37
N PHE A 136 -23.43 6.80 6.05
CA PHE A 136 -22.41 6.27 5.14
C PHE A 136 -21.81 7.38 4.30
N ALA A 137 -20.60 7.17 3.81
CA ALA A 137 -19.99 8.05 2.82
C ALA A 137 -19.04 7.27 1.93
N ASP A 138 -19.00 7.60 0.65
CA ASP A 138 -17.98 7.12 -0.27
C ASP A 138 -16.93 8.22 -0.45
N VAL A 139 -15.66 7.85 -0.33
CA VAL A 139 -14.52 8.75 -0.46
C VAL A 139 -13.67 8.31 -1.63
N ASP A 140 -13.51 9.22 -2.59
CA ASP A 140 -12.68 9.04 -3.77
C ASP A 140 -11.28 9.59 -3.46
N PHE A 141 -10.23 8.82 -3.73
CA PHE A 141 -8.85 9.16 -3.38
C PHE A 141 -7.83 8.67 -4.40
N GLN A 142 -6.68 9.33 -4.40
CA GLN A 142 -5.53 9.03 -5.23
C GLN A 142 -4.38 8.52 -4.39
N TRP A 143 -3.72 7.47 -4.87
CA TRP A 143 -2.57 6.87 -4.19
C TRP A 143 -1.57 6.30 -5.20
N ARG A 144 -0.36 6.02 -4.75
CA ARG A 144 0.66 5.35 -5.57
C ARG A 144 1.50 4.38 -4.74
N TRP A 145 2.29 3.56 -5.41
CA TRP A 145 3.37 2.82 -4.77
C TRP A 145 4.59 3.72 -4.61
N ALA A 146 4.99 4.00 -3.37
CA ALA A 146 6.24 4.66 -3.04
C ALA A 146 7.32 3.61 -2.79
N ALA A 147 8.40 3.65 -3.57
CA ALA A 147 9.54 2.78 -3.37
C ALA A 147 10.23 3.07 -2.03
N VAL A 148 10.61 2.02 -1.30
CA VAL A 148 11.29 2.15 0.00
C VAL A 148 12.81 1.95 -0.07
N ASN A 149 13.33 1.54 -1.23
CA ASN A 149 14.76 1.35 -1.52
C ASN A 149 15.01 1.27 -3.03
N GLU A 150 16.27 1.04 -3.41
CA GLU A 150 16.72 0.96 -4.81
C GLU A 150 16.04 -0.17 -5.60
N VAL A 151 15.88 -1.35 -5.00
CA VAL A 151 15.20 -2.50 -5.63
C VAL A 151 13.74 -2.16 -5.90
N GLY A 152 13.07 -1.58 -4.91
CA GLY A 152 11.73 -1.03 -5.03
C GLY A 152 11.61 0.04 -6.11
N ALA A 153 12.58 0.94 -6.18
CA ALA A 153 12.60 2.02 -7.15
C ALA A 153 12.74 1.47 -8.58
N ALA A 154 13.48 0.39 -8.78
CA ALA A 154 13.58 -0.28 -10.07
C ALA A 154 12.28 -1.01 -10.45
N LEU A 155 11.64 -1.69 -9.50
CA LEU A 155 10.42 -2.48 -9.74
C LEU A 155 9.17 -1.62 -9.90
N TYR A 156 9.06 -0.51 -9.17
CA TYR A 156 7.90 0.38 -9.14
C TYR A 156 8.18 1.75 -9.79
N ALA A 157 9.23 1.84 -10.62
CA ALA A 157 9.83 3.06 -11.18
C ALA A 157 8.89 4.05 -11.92
N LYS A 158 7.62 3.71 -12.11
CA LYS A 158 6.72 4.48 -12.97
C LYS A 158 5.81 5.46 -12.24
N GLY A 159 5.85 5.50 -10.91
CA GLY A 159 5.05 6.46 -10.14
C GLY A 159 3.57 6.42 -10.53
N THR A 160 3.08 5.26 -10.99
CA THR A 160 1.72 5.10 -11.47
C THR A 160 0.79 5.47 -10.34
N GLU A 161 -0.01 6.49 -10.58
CA GLU A 161 -1.04 6.92 -9.64
C GLU A 161 -2.31 6.14 -9.92
N TYR A 162 -3.07 5.88 -8.87
CA TYR A 162 -4.27 5.06 -8.90
C TYR A 162 -5.42 5.82 -8.25
N ASN A 163 -6.59 5.74 -8.88
CA ASN A 163 -7.85 6.19 -8.32
C ASN A 163 -8.55 5.00 -7.63
N SER A 164 -9.05 5.24 -6.42
CA SER A 164 -9.83 4.28 -5.65
C SER A 164 -10.98 4.98 -4.92
N THR A 165 -12.04 4.22 -4.65
CA THR A 165 -13.18 4.68 -3.85
C THR A 165 -13.37 3.75 -2.66
N VAL A 166 -13.48 4.30 -1.45
CA VAL A 166 -13.70 3.52 -0.23
C VAL A 166 -14.90 4.02 0.55
N GLY A 167 -15.64 3.09 1.15
CA GLY A 167 -16.73 3.35 2.05
C GLY A 167 -16.31 3.73 3.46
N PHE A 168 -17.07 4.64 4.05
CA PHE A 168 -17.00 5.04 5.44
C PHE A 168 -18.35 4.83 6.10
N VAL A 169 -18.33 4.50 7.39
CA VAL A 169 -19.53 4.38 8.23
C VAL A 169 -19.40 5.28 9.45
N ARG A 170 -20.50 5.94 9.83
CA ARG A 170 -20.60 6.78 11.03
C ARG A 170 -21.22 5.99 12.17
N TYR A 171 -20.49 5.92 13.28
CA TYR A 171 -20.97 5.47 14.58
C TYR A 171 -21.23 6.68 15.49
N ASP A 172 -21.72 6.40 16.70
CA ASP A 172 -21.88 7.38 17.77
C ASP A 172 -20.55 8.00 18.22
N ASP A 173 -19.43 7.28 18.05
CA ASP A 173 -18.08 7.72 18.40
C ASP A 173 -17.27 8.34 17.24
N GLY A 174 -17.84 8.37 16.03
CA GLY A 174 -17.25 9.01 14.85
C GLY A 174 -17.24 8.14 13.59
N TRP A 175 -16.49 8.59 12.59
CA TRP A 175 -16.37 7.92 11.30
C TRP A 175 -15.26 6.86 11.29
N ARG A 176 -15.49 5.74 10.60
CA ARG A 176 -14.52 4.67 10.38
C ARG A 176 -14.49 4.25 8.90
N VAL A 177 -13.31 3.85 8.44
CA VAL A 177 -13.11 3.25 7.11
C VAL A 177 -13.64 1.81 7.14
N ILE A 178 -14.32 1.39 6.09
CA ILE A 178 -14.74 0.00 5.90
C ILE A 178 -13.54 -0.77 5.33
N GLU A 179 -12.98 -1.70 6.08
CA GLU A 179 -11.75 -2.41 5.70
C GLU A 179 -12.00 -3.57 4.72
N SER A 180 -13.09 -4.31 4.88
CA SER A 180 -13.38 -5.52 4.09
C SER A 180 -14.87 -5.71 3.82
N GLY A 181 -15.17 -6.13 2.58
CA GLY A 181 -16.50 -6.52 2.15
C GLY A 181 -17.46 -5.34 1.88
N PRO A 182 -18.51 -5.57 1.07
CA PRO A 182 -19.49 -4.55 0.78
C PRO A 182 -20.49 -4.41 1.93
N LEU A 183 -20.40 -3.31 2.68
CA LEU A 183 -21.48 -2.86 3.54
C LEU A 183 -22.43 -2.01 2.68
N ARG A 184 -23.58 -2.58 2.33
CA ARG A 184 -24.71 -1.85 1.69
C ARG A 184 -24.27 -0.95 0.53
N SER A 185 -23.65 -1.56 -0.48
CA SER A 185 -23.15 -0.97 -1.74
C SER A 185 -21.85 -0.14 -1.71
N SER A 186 -21.25 0.11 -0.55
CA SER A 186 -19.92 0.75 -0.49
C SER A 186 -18.80 -0.29 -0.50
N GLN A 187 -17.70 0.03 -1.21
CA GLN A 187 -16.53 -0.84 -1.35
C GLN A 187 -15.61 -0.75 -0.12
N GLY A 188 -15.11 -1.90 0.36
CA GLY A 188 -14.10 -1.93 1.42
C GLY A 188 -12.71 -1.51 0.92
N LEU A 189 -11.86 -0.97 1.80
CA LEU A 189 -10.56 -0.41 1.43
C LEU A 189 -9.66 -1.42 0.71
N ASN A 190 -9.62 -2.65 1.22
CA ASN A 190 -8.81 -3.70 0.60
C ASN A 190 -9.28 -4.06 -0.81
N ASP A 191 -10.59 -4.00 -1.04
CA ASP A 191 -11.16 -4.25 -2.36
C ASP A 191 -10.95 -3.05 -3.28
N ALA A 192 -11.05 -1.83 -2.75
CA ALA A 192 -10.80 -0.57 -3.47
C ALA A 192 -9.37 -0.48 -4.02
N LEU A 193 -8.39 -0.96 -3.25
CA LEU A 193 -6.98 -0.95 -3.64
C LEU A 193 -6.63 -2.06 -4.63
N LYS A 194 -7.36 -3.19 -4.61
CA LYS A 194 -7.18 -4.28 -5.60
C LYS A 194 -7.78 -3.93 -6.96
N ASN A 195 -8.90 -3.22 -6.96
CA ASN A 195 -9.65 -2.85 -8.16
C ASN A 195 -9.33 -1.41 -8.61
N ALA A 196 -8.17 -0.88 -8.21
CA ALA A 196 -7.82 0.50 -8.45
C ALA A 196 -7.56 0.77 -9.95
N GLU A 197 -8.04 1.92 -10.44
CA GLU A 197 -7.88 2.32 -11.83
C GLU A 197 -6.65 3.22 -11.97
N PRO A 198 -5.74 2.96 -12.93
CA PRO A 198 -4.60 3.86 -13.16
C PRO A 198 -5.09 5.23 -13.61
N VAL A 199 -4.49 6.29 -13.08
CA VAL A 199 -4.69 7.66 -13.56
C VAL A 199 -4.09 7.75 -14.97
N GLN A 200 -4.92 8.13 -15.95
CA GLN A 200 -4.53 8.31 -17.35
C GLN A 200 -3.80 9.63 -17.58
#